data_AF-A0A2V1CKF2-F1
#
_entry.id   AF-A0A2V1CKF2-F1
#
_cell.length_a   1.000
_cell.length_b   1.000
_cell.length_c   1.000
_cell.angle_alpha   90.00
_cell.angle_beta   90.00
_cell.angle_gamma   90.00
#
_symmetry.space_group_name_H-M   'P 1'
#
loop_
_entity.id
_entity.type
_entity.pdbx_description
1 polymer ?
#
loop_
_entity_poly.entity_id
_entity_poly.type
_entity_poly.pdbx_seq_one_letter_code
_entity_poly.pdbx_strand_id
1 'polypeptide(L)'
;MSRPIISTTIVIITFLISSMYCTEFGFYLSDAVDTWINYLALFFVVWCEVVSVTMICRYKDVVSQVGLPAFLIFNGGYLTVQIFGLVIAHVTDIPGAGTGFAFGIFFLCFAISLFIARTPDTIAPRFWGGNAFLNKMWWLWFYSGNQLTRDLNVHVAVGHNWAIPMFCAPILRFVSAPILAIVFSFAYSAFYPNRGDPTHIFGFAISHLVMIFVVGGLVFTKVS
;
A
#
# COMPACT_ATOMS: atom_id res chain seq x y z
N MET A 1 -12.05 5.81 -28.37
CA MET A 1 -12.45 4.45 -28.80
C MET A 1 -13.84 4.17 -28.28
N SER A 2 -14.71 3.53 -29.07
CA SER A 2 -16.05 3.14 -28.61
C SER A 2 -15.94 1.94 -27.65
N ARG A 3 -16.74 1.95 -26.58
CA ARG A 3 -16.82 0.86 -25.58
C ARG A 3 -16.90 -0.56 -26.19
N PRO A 4 -17.67 -0.82 -27.27
CA PRO A 4 -17.72 -2.15 -27.87
C PRO A 4 -16.37 -2.59 -28.45
N ILE A 5 -15.62 -1.71 -29.12
CA ILE A 5 -14.32 -2.07 -29.71
C ILE A 5 -13.32 -2.50 -28.64
N ILE A 6 -13.29 -1.79 -27.50
CA ILE A 6 -12.41 -2.14 -26.38
C ILE A 6 -12.80 -3.51 -25.81
N SER A 7 -14.09 -3.75 -25.59
CA SER A 7 -14.58 -5.02 -25.06
C SER A 7 -14.29 -6.19 -26.00
N THR A 8 -14.54 -6.04 -27.30
CA THR A 8 -14.25 -7.10 -28.28
C THR A 8 -12.76 -7.42 -28.35
N THR A 9 -11.89 -6.40 -28.35
CA THR A 9 -10.43 -6.62 -28.35
C THR A 9 -9.97 -7.37 -27.10
N ILE A 10 -10.47 -7.00 -25.91
CA ILE A 10 -10.13 -7.70 -24.67
C ILE A 10 -10.58 -9.17 -24.74
N VAL A 11 -11.81 -9.43 -25.21
CA VAL A 11 -12.32 -10.81 -25.34
C VAL A 11 -11.47 -11.65 -26.28
N ILE A 12 -11.07 -11.11 -27.44
CA ILE A 12 -10.22 -11.82 -28.40
C ILE A 12 -8.85 -12.13 -27.79
N ILE A 13 -8.23 -11.15 -27.11
CA ILE A 13 -6.92 -11.34 -26.46
C ILE A 13 -7.01 -12.40 -25.35
N THR A 14 -8.02 -12.32 -24.47
CA THR A 14 -8.21 -13.30 -23.40
C THR A 14 -8.46 -14.69 -23.98
N PHE A 15 -9.26 -14.82 -25.04
CA PHE A 15 -9.50 -16.10 -25.71
C PHE A 15 -8.21 -16.73 -26.25
N LEU A 16 -7.34 -15.95 -26.91
CA LEU A 16 -6.05 -16.42 -27.43
C LEU A 16 -5.12 -16.89 -26.28
N ILE A 17 -5.07 -16.15 -25.18
CA ILE A 17 -4.27 -16.52 -24.00
C ILE A 17 -4.83 -17.79 -23.33
N SER A 18 -6.15 -17.91 -23.26
CA SER A 18 -6.82 -19.09 -22.69
C SER A 18 -6.46 -20.40 -23.41
N SER A 19 -6.11 -20.34 -24.70
CA SER A 19 -5.68 -21.52 -25.46
C SER A 19 -4.45 -22.21 -24.86
N MET A 20 -3.56 -21.48 -24.18
CA MET A 20 -2.39 -22.06 -23.53
C MET A 20 -2.77 -22.99 -22.37
N TYR A 21 -3.84 -22.66 -21.65
CA TYR A 21 -4.32 -23.44 -20.51
C TYR A 21 -5.08 -24.72 -20.93
N CYS A 22 -5.44 -24.86 -22.20
CA CYS A 22 -6.09 -26.06 -22.75
C CYS A 22 -5.10 -27.15 -23.20
N THR A 23 -3.80 -26.96 -22.98
CA THR A 23 -2.75 -27.93 -23.33
C THR A 23 -2.50 -28.94 -22.21
N GLU A 24 -1.72 -30.00 -22.47
CA GLU A 24 -1.42 -31.05 -21.49
C GLU A 24 -0.72 -30.53 -20.21
N PHE A 25 0.05 -29.45 -20.32
CA PHE A 25 0.69 -28.79 -19.17
C PHE A 25 -0.15 -27.65 -18.58
N GLY A 26 -1.34 -27.38 -19.13
CA GLY A 26 -2.18 -26.23 -18.77
C GLY A 26 -2.66 -26.25 -17.32
N PHE A 27 -2.89 -27.42 -16.74
CA PHE A 27 -3.24 -27.56 -15.33
C PHE A 27 -2.12 -27.05 -14.41
N TYR A 28 -0.88 -27.49 -14.63
CA TYR A 28 0.29 -27.02 -13.87
C TYR A 28 0.56 -25.53 -14.07
N LEU A 29 0.35 -25.03 -15.30
CA LEU A 29 0.47 -23.60 -15.59
C LEU A 29 -0.58 -22.78 -14.82
N SER A 30 -1.83 -23.24 -14.78
CA SER A 30 -2.91 -22.56 -14.07
C SER A 30 -2.67 -22.55 -12.57
N ASP A 31 -2.23 -23.68 -11.99
CA ASP A 31 -1.94 -23.81 -10.57
C ASP A 31 -0.77 -22.90 -10.14
N ALA A 32 0.30 -22.86 -10.94
CA ALA A 32 1.42 -21.97 -10.71
C ALA A 32 1.01 -20.49 -10.79
N VAL A 33 0.22 -20.10 -11.80
CA VAL A 33 -0.28 -18.72 -11.96
C VAL A 33 -1.17 -18.32 -10.79
N ASP A 34 -2.13 -19.17 -10.39
CA ASP A 34 -3.03 -18.88 -9.26
C ASP A 34 -2.25 -18.67 -7.95
N THR A 35 -1.30 -19.56 -7.70
CA THR A 35 -0.39 -19.47 -6.55
C THR A 35 0.32 -18.11 -6.51
N TRP A 36 0.99 -17.71 -7.60
CA TRP A 36 1.76 -16.46 -7.61
C TRP A 36 0.90 -15.21 -7.65
N ILE A 37 -0.31 -15.24 -8.22
CA ILE A 37 -1.23 -14.11 -8.18
C ILE A 37 -1.68 -13.87 -6.74
N ASN A 38 -2.05 -14.93 -6.03
CA ASN A 38 -2.53 -14.84 -4.65
C ASN A 38 -1.40 -14.43 -3.68
N TYR A 39 -0.23 -15.07 -3.77
CA TYR A 39 0.88 -14.80 -2.85
C TYR A 39 1.65 -13.50 -3.13
N LEU A 40 1.59 -12.96 -4.35
CA LEU A 40 2.42 -11.81 -4.74
C LEU A 40 1.56 -10.62 -5.16
N ALA A 41 0.73 -10.77 -6.20
CA ALA A 41 -0.02 -9.66 -6.77
C ALA A 41 -1.09 -9.12 -5.81
N LEU A 42 -1.88 -10.00 -5.16
CA LEU A 42 -2.96 -9.58 -4.27
C LEU A 42 -2.44 -8.81 -3.05
N PHE A 43 -1.42 -9.33 -2.37
CA PHE A 43 -0.82 -8.64 -1.22
C PHE A 43 -0.22 -7.27 -1.61
N PHE A 44 0.43 -7.19 -2.78
CA PHE A 44 0.97 -5.93 -3.29
C PHE A 44 -0.13 -4.92 -3.61
N VAL A 45 -1.22 -5.35 -4.27
CA VAL A 45 -2.36 -4.48 -4.59
C VAL A 45 -2.96 -3.90 -3.31
N VAL A 46 -3.26 -4.76 -2.33
CA VAL A 46 -3.85 -4.31 -1.06
C VAL A 46 -2.88 -3.39 -0.30
N TRP A 47 -1.57 -3.68 -0.32
CA TRP A 47 -0.57 -2.78 0.25
C TRP A 47 -0.59 -1.40 -0.44
N CYS A 48 -0.62 -1.38 -1.77
CA CYS A 48 -0.73 -0.17 -2.57
C CYS A 48 -2.02 0.62 -2.27
N GLU A 49 -3.16 -0.04 -2.10
CA GLU A 49 -4.44 0.58 -1.74
C GLU A 49 -4.36 1.21 -0.35
N VAL A 50 -3.88 0.49 0.66
CA VAL A 50 -3.74 1.00 2.03
C VAL A 50 -2.81 2.21 2.07
N VAL A 51 -1.67 2.14 1.37
CA VAL A 51 -0.73 3.26 1.26
C VAL A 51 -1.37 4.45 0.54
N SER A 52 -2.02 4.21 -0.60
CA SER A 52 -2.63 5.28 -1.40
C SER A 52 -3.76 5.97 -0.64
N VAL A 53 -4.60 5.21 0.04
CA VAL A 53 -5.72 5.74 0.81
C VAL A 53 -5.23 6.53 2.04
N THR A 54 -4.15 6.09 2.68
CA THR A 54 -3.65 6.76 3.90
C THR A 54 -2.76 7.97 3.61
N MET A 55 -2.18 8.06 2.41
CA MET A 55 -1.27 9.14 2.01
C MET A 55 -1.86 10.11 1.00
N ILE A 56 -2.52 9.60 -0.05
CA ILE A 56 -2.93 10.39 -1.22
C ILE A 56 -4.32 10.99 -0.99
N CYS A 57 -5.22 10.29 -0.28
CA CYS A 57 -6.55 10.84 0.01
C CYS A 57 -6.44 12.11 0.88
N ARG A 58 -7.00 13.22 0.35
CA ARG A 58 -7.00 14.55 0.99
C ARG A 58 -5.63 15.05 1.45
N TYR A 59 -4.56 14.70 0.74
CA TYR A 59 -3.21 15.17 1.06
C TYR A 59 -3.10 16.71 1.07
N LYS A 60 -3.91 17.40 0.24
CA LYS A 60 -3.96 18.87 0.13
C LYS A 60 -4.26 19.54 1.48
N ASP A 61 -5.18 18.96 2.27
CA ASP A 61 -5.58 19.51 3.57
C ASP A 61 -4.42 19.42 4.58
N VAL A 62 -3.70 18.30 4.59
CA VAL A 62 -2.54 18.09 5.48
C VAL A 62 -1.37 18.98 5.07
N VAL A 63 -1.08 19.06 3.77
CA VAL A 63 0.01 19.89 3.22
C VAL A 63 -0.23 21.38 3.50
N SER A 64 -1.49 21.84 3.43
CA SER A 64 -1.82 23.23 3.75
C SER A 64 -1.55 23.59 5.22
N GLN A 65 -1.69 22.65 6.15
CA GLN A 65 -1.55 22.91 7.59
C GLN A 65 -0.13 22.70 8.09
N VAL A 66 0.53 21.62 7.66
CA VAL A 66 1.83 21.18 8.18
C VAL A 66 3.00 21.58 7.28
N GLY A 67 2.71 21.86 6.00
CA GLY A 67 3.68 22.13 4.96
C GLY A 67 4.07 20.88 4.17
N LEU A 68 4.30 21.06 2.87
CA LEU A 68 4.74 20.00 1.96
C LEU A 68 6.03 19.28 2.39
N PRO A 69 7.10 19.96 2.84
CA PRO A 69 8.35 19.26 3.16
C PRO A 69 8.21 18.31 4.35
N ALA A 70 7.48 18.70 5.39
CA ALA A 70 7.20 17.84 6.54
C ALA A 70 6.37 16.61 6.12
N PHE A 71 5.31 16.83 5.32
CA PHE A 71 4.48 15.76 4.80
C PHE A 71 5.29 14.75 3.96
N LEU A 72 6.18 15.23 3.07
CA LEU A 72 7.01 14.37 2.23
C LEU A 72 8.04 13.58 3.04
N ILE A 73 8.70 14.21 4.03
CA ILE A 73 9.69 13.51 4.88
C ILE A 73 9.01 12.41 5.69
N PHE A 74 7.82 12.67 6.25
CA PHE A 74 7.10 11.67 7.03
C PHE A 74 6.61 10.50 6.19
N ASN A 75 5.91 10.77 5.07
CA ASN A 75 5.36 9.72 4.22
C ASN A 75 6.43 9.00 3.40
N GLY A 76 7.42 9.74 2.90
CA GLY A 76 8.60 9.19 2.24
C GLY A 76 9.38 8.29 3.18
N GLY A 77 9.68 8.76 4.40
CA GLY A 77 10.31 7.94 5.44
C GLY A 77 9.53 6.66 5.73
N TYR A 78 8.22 6.73 5.88
CA TYR A 78 7.36 5.55 6.09
C TYR A 78 7.39 4.54 4.92
N LEU A 79 7.43 5.00 3.67
CA LEU A 79 7.50 4.11 2.50
C LEU A 79 8.89 3.50 2.32
N THR A 80 9.92 4.35 2.39
CA THR A 80 11.32 3.95 2.29
C THR A 80 11.64 2.92 3.37
N VAL A 81 11.22 3.14 4.61
CA VAL A 81 11.46 2.22 5.72
C VAL A 81 10.86 0.83 5.48
N GLN A 82 9.64 0.74 4.94
CA GLN A 82 9.02 -0.56 4.67
C GLN A 82 9.80 -1.35 3.62
N ILE A 83 10.22 -0.69 2.54
CA ILE A 83 10.95 -1.36 1.46
C ILE A 83 12.37 -1.70 1.90
N PHE A 84 13.14 -0.71 2.37
CA PHE A 84 14.54 -0.89 2.75
C PHE A 84 14.72 -1.74 4.01
N GLY A 85 13.77 -1.68 4.96
CA GLY A 85 13.79 -2.53 6.15
C GLY A 85 13.69 -4.03 5.80
N LEU A 86 12.84 -4.37 4.83
CA LEU A 86 12.71 -5.74 4.32
C LEU A 86 13.97 -6.19 3.55
N VAL A 87 14.53 -5.30 2.72
CA VAL A 87 15.77 -5.58 1.99
C VAL A 87 16.90 -5.88 2.97
N ILE A 88 17.08 -5.06 4.01
CA ILE A 88 18.12 -5.29 5.03
C ILE A 88 17.88 -6.60 5.77
N ALA A 89 16.64 -6.91 6.15
CA ALA A 89 16.32 -8.19 6.79
C ALA A 89 16.70 -9.40 5.92
N HIS A 90 16.53 -9.31 4.60
CA HIS A 90 16.90 -10.37 3.65
C HIS A 90 18.41 -10.44 3.39
N VAL A 91 19.12 -9.31 3.44
CA VAL A 91 20.57 -9.27 3.20
C VAL A 91 21.37 -9.74 4.42
N THR A 92 20.87 -9.48 5.63
CA THR A 92 21.58 -9.84 6.86
C THR A 92 21.16 -11.17 7.46
N ASP A 93 20.10 -11.81 6.91
CA ASP A 93 19.44 -13.01 7.46
C ASP A 93 19.02 -12.87 8.94
N ILE A 94 19.02 -11.64 9.49
CA ILE A 94 18.70 -11.33 10.87
C ILE A 94 17.43 -10.45 10.88
N PRO A 95 16.26 -11.02 11.20
CA PRO A 95 15.00 -10.27 11.22
C PRO A 95 15.01 -9.05 12.16
N GLY A 96 15.74 -9.17 13.27
CA GLY A 96 15.88 -8.10 14.27
C GLY A 96 16.62 -6.86 13.73
N ALA A 97 17.60 -7.05 12.85
CA ALA A 97 18.38 -5.94 12.29
C ALA A 97 17.54 -5.08 11.35
N GLY A 98 16.75 -5.71 10.46
CA GLY A 98 15.83 -5.00 9.57
C GLY A 98 14.72 -4.27 10.33
N THR A 99 14.18 -4.91 11.38
CA THR A 99 13.16 -4.29 12.25
C THR A 99 13.72 -3.08 13.00
N GLY A 100 14.90 -3.21 13.59
CA GLY A 100 15.57 -2.11 14.30
C GLY A 100 15.89 -0.92 13.39
N PHE A 101 16.40 -1.19 12.18
CA PHE A 101 16.63 -0.16 11.16
C PHE A 101 15.33 0.54 10.77
N ALA A 102 14.27 -0.24 10.54
CA ALA A 102 12.99 0.29 10.12
C ALA A 102 12.38 1.24 11.16
N PHE A 103 12.23 0.77 12.41
CA PHE A 103 11.72 1.60 13.50
C PHE A 103 12.61 2.82 13.76
N GLY A 104 13.94 2.64 13.78
CA GLY A 104 14.88 3.73 14.03
C GLY A 104 14.75 4.86 13.02
N ILE A 105 14.78 4.55 11.72
CA ILE A 105 14.65 5.56 10.68
C ILE A 105 13.25 6.15 10.63
N PHE A 106 12.20 5.35 10.86
CA PHE A 106 10.84 5.88 10.90
C PHE A 106 10.67 6.93 11.99
N PHE A 107 11.13 6.64 13.22
CA PHE A 107 11.06 7.59 14.32
C PHE A 107 11.98 8.80 14.11
N LEU A 108 13.14 8.62 13.47
CA LEU A 108 14.02 9.72 13.09
C LEU A 108 13.35 10.66 12.07
N CYS A 109 12.82 10.12 10.98
CA CYS A 109 12.08 10.88 9.97
C CYS A 109 10.85 11.57 10.58
N PHE A 110 10.15 10.91 11.51
CA PHE A 110 9.05 11.50 12.24
C PHE A 110 9.48 12.68 13.11
N ALA A 111 10.56 12.55 13.88
CA ALA A 111 11.10 13.64 14.69
C ALA A 111 11.49 14.84 13.82
N ILE A 112 12.23 14.59 12.73
CA ILE A 112 12.61 15.63 11.75
C ILE A 112 11.38 16.31 11.17
N SER A 113 10.36 15.54 10.79
CA SER A 113 9.11 16.06 10.28
C SER A 113 8.38 16.96 11.28
N LEU A 114 8.40 16.66 12.58
CA LEU A 114 7.76 17.49 13.61
C LEU A 114 8.48 18.84 13.81
N PHE A 115 9.80 18.86 13.66
CA PHE A 115 10.59 20.10 13.74
C PHE A 115 10.40 21.00 12.51
N ILE A 116 10.32 20.41 11.32
CA ILE A 116 10.13 21.14 10.05
C ILE A 116 8.67 21.58 9.87
N ALA A 117 7.72 20.83 10.44
CA ALA A 117 6.30 21.13 10.36
C ALA A 117 5.95 22.53 10.83
N ARG A 118 5.17 23.26 10.03
CA ARG A 118 4.56 24.53 10.44
C ARG A 118 3.53 24.29 11.56
N THR A 119 3.33 25.29 12.42
CA THR A 119 2.20 25.26 13.36
C THR A 119 0.89 25.35 12.59
N PRO A 120 0.00 24.35 12.70
CA PRO A 120 -1.26 24.35 11.96
C PRO A 120 -2.18 25.46 12.46
N ASP A 121 -2.86 26.13 11.53
CA ASP A 121 -3.79 27.22 11.82
C ASP A 121 -5.10 26.69 12.45
N THR A 122 -5.45 25.44 12.13
CA THR A 122 -6.63 24.76 12.69
C THR A 122 -6.23 23.86 13.86
N ILE A 123 -6.93 24.02 14.98
CA ILE A 123 -6.67 23.27 16.22
C ILE A 123 -7.20 21.83 16.08
N ALA A 124 -6.34 20.84 16.35
CA ALA A 124 -6.73 19.43 16.41
C ALA A 124 -7.71 19.15 17.56
N PRO A 125 -8.59 18.14 17.45
CA PRO A 125 -9.65 17.89 18.43
C PRO A 125 -9.14 17.48 19.81
N ARG A 126 -9.78 18.02 20.86
CA ARG A 126 -9.61 17.67 22.28
C ARG A 126 -8.13 17.70 22.72
N PHE A 127 -7.61 16.53 23.12
CA PHE A 127 -6.26 16.35 23.66
C PHE A 127 -5.16 16.74 22.67
N TRP A 128 -5.40 16.54 21.37
CA TRP A 128 -4.42 16.79 20.33
C TRP A 128 -4.17 18.28 20.08
N GLY A 129 -5.12 19.15 20.45
CA GLY A 129 -5.00 20.61 20.30
C GLY A 129 -4.27 21.30 21.45
N GLY A 130 -3.98 20.59 22.55
CA GLY A 130 -3.43 21.22 23.77
C GLY A 130 -1.99 21.73 23.63
N ASN A 131 -1.19 21.13 22.76
CA ASN A 131 0.21 21.52 22.52
C ASN A 131 0.50 21.58 21.01
N ALA A 132 1.35 22.51 20.59
CA ALA A 132 1.73 22.67 19.18
C ALA A 132 2.32 21.39 18.57
N PHE A 133 3.12 20.63 19.34
CA PHE A 133 3.69 19.36 18.89
C PHE A 133 2.65 18.25 18.74
N LEU A 134 1.71 18.14 19.69
CA LEU A 134 0.59 17.18 19.62
C LEU A 134 -0.34 17.49 18.45
N ASN A 135 -0.54 18.77 18.16
CA ASN A 135 -1.36 19.21 17.04
C ASN A 135 -0.71 18.80 15.71
N LYS A 136 0.59 19.08 15.54
CA LYS A 136 1.38 18.62 14.37
C LYS A 136 1.35 17.10 14.20
N MET A 137 1.52 16.36 15.30
CA MET A 137 1.46 14.89 15.29
C MET A 137 0.11 14.38 14.80
N TRP A 138 -0.99 14.99 15.26
CA TRP A 138 -2.33 14.59 14.83
C TRP A 138 -2.56 14.80 13.32
N TRP A 139 -2.12 15.94 12.79
CA TRP A 139 -2.26 16.23 11.36
C TRP A 139 -1.45 15.26 10.48
N LEU A 140 -0.28 14.82 10.94
CA LEU A 140 0.56 13.88 10.19
C LEU A 140 0.10 12.41 10.31
N TRP A 141 -0.32 11.97 11.51
CA TRP A 141 -0.61 10.56 11.79
C TRP A 141 -2.08 10.17 11.61
N PHE A 142 -3.00 11.02 12.07
CA PHE A 142 -4.40 10.63 12.30
C PHE A 142 -5.40 11.33 11.39
N TYR A 143 -5.08 12.51 10.85
CA TYR A 143 -6.02 13.29 10.06
C TYR A 143 -6.59 12.54 8.86
N SER A 144 -5.73 12.01 7.99
CA SER A 144 -6.16 11.33 6.75
C SER A 144 -7.03 10.11 7.07
N GLY A 145 -6.64 9.31 8.07
CA GLY A 145 -7.41 8.16 8.52
C GLY A 145 -8.76 8.52 9.16
N ASN A 146 -8.81 9.61 9.93
CA ASN A 146 -10.05 10.09 10.52
C ASN A 146 -11.02 10.60 9.44
N GLN A 147 -10.53 11.33 8.43
CA GLN A 147 -11.39 11.79 7.32
C GLN A 147 -11.89 10.63 6.47
N LEU A 148 -11.02 9.66 6.16
CA LEU A 148 -11.43 8.44 5.48
C LEU A 148 -12.56 7.73 6.22
N THR A 149 -12.43 7.57 7.54
CA THR A 149 -13.46 6.93 8.37
C THR A 149 -14.79 7.70 8.32
N ARG A 150 -14.73 9.04 8.33
CA ARG A 150 -15.94 9.88 8.20
C ARG A 150 -16.58 9.74 6.83
N ASP A 151 -15.78 9.77 5.77
CA ASP A 151 -16.27 9.64 4.39
C ASP A 151 -16.91 8.26 4.15
N LEU A 152 -16.31 7.17 4.65
CA LEU A 152 -16.92 5.84 4.56
C LEU A 152 -18.19 5.73 5.40
N ASN A 153 -18.22 6.31 6.60
CA ASN A 153 -19.38 6.22 7.47
C ASN A 153 -20.61 6.96 6.92
N VAL A 154 -20.45 7.94 6.04
CA VAL A 154 -21.60 8.54 5.32
C VAL A 154 -22.38 7.50 4.52
N HIS A 155 -21.71 6.46 4.01
CA HIS A 155 -22.33 5.40 3.22
C HIS A 155 -22.57 4.12 4.03
N VAL A 156 -21.65 3.75 4.92
CA VAL A 156 -21.72 2.49 5.67
C VAL A 156 -22.65 2.59 6.87
N ALA A 157 -22.61 3.70 7.61
CA ALA A 157 -23.37 3.88 8.86
C ALA A 157 -24.81 4.41 8.61
N VAL A 158 -25.41 4.07 7.47
CA VAL A 158 -26.78 4.46 7.14
C VAL A 158 -27.77 3.53 7.86
N GLY A 159 -28.72 4.10 8.60
CA GLY A 159 -29.75 3.36 9.33
C GLY A 159 -29.24 2.75 10.63
N HIS A 160 -29.38 1.43 10.79
CA HIS A 160 -29.00 0.69 12.00
C HIS A 160 -27.65 -0.04 11.85
N ASN A 161 -26.85 0.35 10.85
CA ASN A 161 -25.54 -0.24 10.59
C ASN A 161 -24.47 0.31 11.53
N TRP A 162 -23.50 -0.54 11.88
CA TRP A 162 -22.42 -0.15 12.78
C TRP A 162 -21.46 0.83 12.11
N ALA A 163 -21.15 1.93 12.80
CA ALA A 163 -20.19 2.91 12.30
C ALA A 163 -18.76 2.39 12.45
N ILE A 164 -17.95 2.60 11.43
CA ILE A 164 -16.53 2.28 11.43
C ILE A 164 -15.84 3.19 12.47
N PRO A 165 -15.09 2.62 13.42
CA PRO A 165 -14.42 3.41 14.44
C PRO A 165 -13.13 4.04 13.91
N MET A 166 -12.76 5.20 14.47
CA MET A 166 -11.60 6.00 14.03
C MET A 166 -10.27 5.22 14.12
N PHE A 167 -10.13 4.27 15.05
CA PHE A 167 -8.89 3.52 15.24
C PHE A 167 -8.59 2.53 14.11
N CYS A 168 -9.58 2.19 13.26
CA CYS A 168 -9.36 1.30 12.13
C CYS A 168 -8.32 1.86 11.15
N ALA A 169 -8.33 3.17 10.88
CA ALA A 169 -7.41 3.74 9.91
C ALA A 169 -5.94 3.77 10.38
N PRO A 170 -5.61 4.11 11.64
CA PRO A 170 -4.27 3.92 12.19
C PRO A 170 -3.82 2.46 12.21
N ILE A 171 -4.71 1.51 12.52
CA ILE A 171 -4.38 0.07 12.48
C ILE A 171 -4.05 -0.35 11.04
N LEU A 172 -4.87 0.06 10.07
CA LEU A 172 -4.62 -0.21 8.66
C LEU A 172 -3.24 0.32 8.23
N ARG A 173 -2.91 1.56 8.60
CA ARG A 173 -1.63 2.18 8.24
C ARG A 173 -0.43 1.57 8.96
N PHE A 174 -0.46 1.46 10.28
CA PHE A 174 0.75 1.13 11.05
C PHE A 174 0.89 -0.35 11.38
N VAL A 175 -0.16 -1.15 11.20
CA VAL A 175 -0.14 -2.59 11.45
C VAL A 175 -0.36 -3.36 10.16
N SER A 176 -1.46 -3.13 9.45
CA SER A 176 -1.80 -3.92 8.27
C SER A 176 -0.80 -3.71 7.13
N ALA A 177 -0.48 -2.48 6.75
CA ALA A 177 0.48 -2.23 5.66
C ALA A 177 1.88 -2.85 5.92
N PRO A 178 2.51 -2.69 7.09
CA PRO A 178 3.76 -3.38 7.38
C PRO A 178 3.66 -4.91 7.34
N ILE A 179 2.58 -5.50 7.86
CA ILE A 179 2.35 -6.95 7.77
C ILE A 179 2.23 -7.40 6.31
N LEU A 180 1.47 -6.68 5.49
CA LEU A 180 1.33 -6.97 4.06
C LEU A 180 2.67 -6.90 3.33
N ALA A 181 3.52 -5.92 3.66
CA ALA A 181 4.86 -5.81 3.10
C ALA A 181 5.75 -7.00 3.51
N ILE A 182 5.68 -7.47 4.76
CA ILE A 182 6.40 -8.66 5.23
C ILE A 182 5.92 -9.92 4.50
N VAL A 183 4.60 -10.14 4.40
CA VAL A 183 4.04 -11.32 3.72
C VAL A 183 4.40 -11.32 2.24
N PHE A 184 4.36 -10.15 1.59
CA PHE A 184 4.84 -9.98 0.21
C PHE A 184 6.32 -10.41 0.06
N SER A 185 7.18 -10.10 1.04
CA SER A 185 8.59 -10.49 1.00
C SER A 185 8.79 -12.02 1.03
N PHE A 186 7.91 -12.75 1.73
CA PHE A 186 7.95 -14.22 1.77
C PHE A 186 7.63 -14.87 0.42
N ALA A 187 6.95 -14.16 -0.49
CA ALA A 187 6.72 -14.68 -1.84
C ALA A 187 8.05 -14.88 -2.60
N TYR A 188 9.05 -14.03 -2.36
CA TYR A 188 10.36 -14.14 -3.02
C TYR A 188 11.20 -15.30 -2.47
N SER A 189 11.14 -15.54 -1.16
CA SER A 189 11.81 -16.70 -0.56
C SER A 189 11.16 -18.02 -1.00
N ALA A 190 9.84 -18.04 -1.19
CA ALA A 190 9.11 -19.18 -1.74
C ALA A 190 9.40 -19.44 -3.23
N PHE A 191 9.73 -18.40 -4.01
CA PHE A 191 10.07 -18.54 -5.44
C PHE A 191 11.47 -19.09 -5.67
N TYR A 192 12.44 -18.74 -4.82
CA TYR A 192 13.84 -19.13 -4.99
C TYR A 192 14.10 -20.63 -5.17
N PRO A 193 13.44 -21.56 -4.45
CA PRO A 193 13.59 -23.01 -4.71
C PRO A 193 12.93 -23.46 -6.03
N ASN A 194 11.85 -22.79 -6.47
CA ASN A 194 11.05 -23.17 -7.64
C ASN A 194 11.50 -22.50 -8.94
N ARG A 195 12.59 -21.72 -8.91
CA ARG A 195 13.14 -20.98 -10.05
C ARG A 195 13.59 -21.84 -11.24
N GLY A 196 13.69 -23.16 -11.06
CA GLY A 196 14.04 -24.09 -12.12
C GLY A 196 12.84 -24.55 -12.97
N ASP A 197 11.61 -24.31 -12.49
CA ASP A 197 10.40 -24.74 -13.18
C ASP A 197 9.86 -23.62 -14.09
N PRO A 198 9.74 -23.85 -15.41
CA PRO A 198 9.24 -22.84 -16.34
C PRO A 198 7.81 -22.38 -16.05
N THR A 199 6.97 -23.24 -15.45
CA THR A 199 5.59 -22.88 -15.10
C THR A 199 5.54 -21.85 -13.98
N HIS A 200 6.38 -22.02 -12.95
CA HIS A 200 6.50 -21.06 -11.86
C HIS A 200 7.14 -19.74 -12.33
N ILE A 201 8.14 -19.77 -13.23
CA ILE A 201 8.72 -18.55 -13.81
C ILE A 201 7.64 -17.74 -14.54
N PHE A 202 6.80 -18.40 -15.34
CA PHE A 202 5.72 -17.73 -16.07
C PHE A 202 4.70 -17.09 -15.13
N GLY A 203 4.22 -17.82 -14.12
CA GLY A 203 3.28 -17.27 -13.14
C GLY A 203 3.87 -16.10 -12.34
N PHE A 204 5.13 -16.20 -11.94
CA PHE A 204 5.84 -15.11 -11.26
C PHE A 204 5.99 -13.88 -12.15
N ALA A 205 6.29 -14.04 -13.45
CA ALA A 205 6.37 -12.95 -14.41
C ALA A 205 5.02 -12.24 -14.60
N ILE A 206 3.92 -13.00 -14.71
CA ILE A 206 2.56 -12.43 -14.78
C ILE A 206 2.27 -11.60 -13.54
N SER A 207 2.56 -12.10 -12.33
CA SER A 207 2.34 -11.34 -11.10
C SER A 207 3.11 -10.01 -11.09
N HIS A 208 4.34 -9.98 -11.61
CA HIS A 208 5.10 -8.73 -11.73
C HIS A 208 4.50 -7.77 -12.77
N LEU A 209 3.97 -8.27 -13.88
CA LEU A 209 3.23 -7.43 -14.83
C LEU A 209 2.01 -6.79 -14.17
N VAL A 210 1.24 -7.56 -13.39
CA VAL A 210 0.10 -7.02 -12.62
C VAL A 210 0.55 -5.91 -11.69
N MET A 211 1.65 -6.09 -10.95
CA MET A 211 2.19 -5.03 -10.08
C MET A 211 2.55 -3.76 -10.86
N ILE A 212 3.19 -3.91 -12.03
CA ILE A 212 3.55 -2.77 -12.89
C ILE A 212 2.28 -2.05 -13.34
N PHE A 213 1.22 -2.77 -13.72
CA PHE A 213 -0.06 -2.17 -14.08
C PHE A 213 -0.72 -1.44 -12.91
N VAL A 214 -0.63 -1.97 -11.69
CA VAL A 214 -1.16 -1.34 -10.48
C VAL A 214 -0.42 -0.04 -10.17
N VAL A 215 0.92 -0.06 -10.18
CA VAL A 215 1.73 1.15 -9.99
C VAL A 215 1.47 2.16 -11.11
N GLY A 216 1.39 1.71 -12.36
CA GLY A 216 1.02 2.55 -13.49
C GLY A 216 -0.35 3.18 -13.30
N GLY A 217 -1.35 2.40 -12.87
CA GLY A 217 -2.68 2.88 -12.52
C GLY A 217 -2.62 4.00 -11.48
N LEU A 218 -1.88 3.81 -10.39
CA LEU A 218 -1.72 4.85 -9.36
C LEU A 218 -1.10 6.15 -9.90
N VAL A 219 -0.14 6.06 -10.82
CA VAL A 219 0.52 7.23 -11.42
C VAL A 219 -0.38 7.94 -12.44
N PHE A 220 -1.12 7.19 -13.27
CA PHE A 220 -1.94 7.74 -14.34
C PHE A 220 -3.34 8.19 -13.90
N THR A 221 -3.82 7.72 -12.75
CA THR A 221 -5.09 8.19 -12.21
C THR A 221 -4.89 9.63 -11.72
N LYS A 222 -5.31 10.60 -12.54
CA LYS A 222 -5.36 12.00 -12.11
C LYS A 222 -6.26 12.09 -10.90
N VAL A 223 -5.66 12.27 -9.72
CA VAL A 223 -6.35 12.68 -8.51
C VAL A 223 -6.85 14.11 -8.75
N SER A 224 -8.02 14.25 -9.36
CA SER A 224 -8.72 15.53 -9.56
C SER A 224 -9.34 15.99 -8.26
#